data_AF-A0A8C2IPV9-F1
#
_entry.id   AF-A0A8C2IPV9-F1
#
_cell.length_a   1.000
_cell.length_b   1.000
_cell.length_c   1.000
_cell.angle_alpha   90.00
_cell.angle_beta   90.00
_cell.angle_gamma   90.00
#
_symmetry.space_group_name_H-M   'P 1'
#
loop_
_entity.id
_entity.type
_entity.pdbx_description
1 polymer ?
#
loop_
_entity_poly.entity_id
_entity_poly.type
_entity_poly.pdbx_seq_one_letter_code
_entity_poly.pdbx_strand_id
1 'polypeptide(L)'
;HLTLFFFSRNKTRQNMMNEGKSLAEALLSAKVEGRLTVGVYECAKIMNDDPDNVSFCLLATDDFECDIALQIHFTLIQAFCFDNDISIVRVNDLKRLNALVGAKGQLEDAHCVLITNPAEDSWEDPALEKLHLFCEESRSYNEWVPEITLPER
;
A
#
# COMPACT_ATOMS: atom_id res chain seq x y z
N HIS A 1 -7.35 -31.35 -9.68
CA HIS A 1 -7.96 -30.00 -9.79
C HIS A 1 -8.32 -29.41 -8.43
N LEU A 2 -9.07 -30.10 -7.57
CA LEU A 2 -9.40 -29.62 -6.20
C LEU A 2 -8.18 -29.46 -5.28
N THR A 3 -7.16 -30.33 -5.38
CA THR A 3 -5.95 -30.27 -4.54
C THR A 3 -5.06 -29.08 -4.86
N LEU A 4 -4.97 -28.66 -6.13
CA LEU A 4 -4.28 -27.43 -6.56
C LEU A 4 -4.99 -26.19 -6.04
N PHE A 5 -6.31 -26.16 -6.08
CA PHE A 5 -7.11 -25.07 -5.48
C PHE A 5 -6.92 -24.99 -3.96
N PHE A 6 -6.90 -26.13 -3.25
CA PHE A 6 -6.69 -26.16 -1.79
C PHE A 6 -5.26 -25.77 -1.39
N PHE A 7 -4.25 -26.16 -2.18
CA PHE A 7 -2.86 -25.78 -1.94
C PHE A 7 -2.61 -24.31 -2.27
N SER A 8 -3.17 -23.80 -3.37
CA SER A 8 -3.18 -22.37 -3.71
C SER A 8 -3.86 -21.53 -2.64
N ARG A 9 -4.95 -22.04 -2.05
CA ARG A 9 -5.75 -21.36 -1.01
C ARG A 9 -5.11 -21.40 0.40
N ASN A 10 -4.28 -22.41 0.69
CA ASN A 10 -3.48 -22.46 1.93
C ASN A 10 -2.17 -21.67 1.81
N LYS A 11 -1.55 -21.62 0.62
CA LYS A 11 -0.41 -20.74 0.34
C LYS A 11 -0.81 -19.26 0.45
N THR A 12 -1.98 -18.88 -0.09
CA THR A 12 -2.52 -17.51 0.05
C THR A 12 -2.75 -17.12 1.51
N ARG A 13 -3.23 -18.00 2.40
CA ARG A 13 -3.46 -17.60 3.80
C ARG A 13 -2.18 -17.37 4.62
N GLN A 14 -1.15 -18.19 4.40
CA GLN A 14 0.14 -18.03 5.08
C GLN A 14 0.91 -16.82 4.54
N ASN A 15 0.90 -16.63 3.21
CA ASN A 15 1.42 -15.43 2.57
C ASN A 15 0.68 -14.19 3.11
N MET A 16 -0.65 -14.12 3.01
CA MET A 16 -1.41 -12.89 3.32
C MET A 16 -1.21 -12.38 4.76
N MET A 17 -0.94 -13.28 5.72
CA MET A 17 -0.56 -12.91 7.09
C MET A 17 0.88 -12.39 7.21
N ASN A 18 1.78 -12.87 6.36
CA ASN A 18 3.16 -12.42 6.24
C ASN A 18 3.29 -11.10 5.48
N GLU A 19 2.48 -10.86 4.44
CA GLU A 19 2.47 -9.57 3.72
C GLU A 19 1.88 -8.45 4.58
N GLY A 20 0.79 -8.72 5.32
CA GLY A 20 0.25 -7.73 6.26
C GLY A 20 1.26 -7.29 7.33
N LYS A 21 2.10 -8.21 7.82
CA LYS A 21 3.19 -7.90 8.75
C LYS A 21 4.30 -7.08 8.08
N SER A 22 4.74 -7.48 6.90
CA SER A 22 5.75 -6.73 6.14
C SER A 22 5.26 -5.32 5.79
N LEU A 23 3.98 -5.17 5.44
CA LEU A 23 3.37 -3.86 5.23
C LEU A 23 3.40 -3.01 6.51
N ALA A 24 3.03 -3.58 7.65
CA ALA A 24 3.09 -2.89 8.93
C ALA A 24 4.53 -2.46 9.29
N GLU A 25 5.51 -3.34 9.08
CA GLU A 25 6.93 -3.06 9.32
C GLU A 25 7.46 -1.95 8.40
N ALA A 26 7.20 -2.04 7.10
CA ALA A 26 7.62 -1.04 6.11
C ALA A 26 7.01 0.34 6.40
N LEU A 27 5.73 0.40 6.78
CA LEU A 27 5.07 1.65 7.15
C LEU A 27 5.66 2.26 8.42
N LEU A 28 6.00 1.46 9.43
CA LEU A 28 6.64 1.95 10.67
C LEU A 28 8.07 2.43 10.41
N SER A 29 8.83 1.70 9.61
CA SER A 29 10.18 2.02 9.17
C SER A 29 10.21 3.36 8.41
N ALA A 30 9.42 3.46 7.34
CA ALA A 30 9.28 4.67 6.54
C ALA A 30 8.81 5.88 7.36
N LYS A 31 7.95 5.66 8.36
CA LYS A 31 7.51 6.71 9.29
C LYS A 31 8.65 7.22 10.17
N VAL A 32 9.47 6.34 10.73
CA VAL A 32 10.62 6.73 11.57
C VAL A 32 11.64 7.52 10.74
N GLU A 33 11.80 7.16 9.47
CA GLU A 33 12.70 7.83 8.54
C GLU A 33 12.11 9.09 7.89
N GLY A 34 10.84 9.42 8.15
CA GLY A 34 10.19 10.61 7.60
C GLY A 34 9.86 10.52 6.10
N ARG A 35 9.79 9.32 5.54
CA ARG A 35 9.53 9.03 4.12
C ARG A 35 8.06 8.75 3.80
N LEU A 36 7.19 8.87 4.81
CA LEU A 36 5.77 8.58 4.71
C LEU A 36 4.98 9.85 4.39
N THR A 37 4.19 9.82 3.33
CA THR A 37 3.17 10.84 3.03
C THR A 37 1.79 10.22 3.23
N VAL A 38 0.87 10.93 3.89
CA VAL A 38 -0.48 10.45 4.21
C VAL A 38 -1.47 11.49 3.72
N GLY A 39 -2.53 11.04 3.04
CA GLY A 39 -3.58 11.91 2.49
C GLY A 39 -3.61 11.87 0.97
N VAL A 40 -4.80 11.85 0.38
CA VAL A 40 -4.98 11.71 -1.08
C VAL A 40 -4.37 12.87 -1.84
N TYR A 41 -4.55 14.09 -1.35
CA TYR A 41 -4.08 15.31 -2.01
C TYR A 41 -2.57 15.46 -1.90
N GLU A 42 -2.00 15.20 -0.72
CA GLU A 42 -0.56 15.22 -0.46
C GLU A 42 0.16 14.17 -1.31
N CYS A 43 -0.40 12.96 -1.38
CA CYS A 43 0.14 11.90 -2.21
C CYS A 43 0.11 12.26 -3.69
N ALA A 44 -1.03 12.77 -4.19
CA ALA A 44 -1.16 13.22 -5.57
C ALA A 44 -0.20 14.39 -5.88
N LYS A 45 0.08 15.26 -4.91
CA LYS A 45 1.06 16.33 -5.09
C LYS A 45 2.47 15.78 -5.29
N ILE A 46 2.93 14.87 -4.42
CA ILE A 46 4.25 14.24 -4.56
C ILE A 46 4.37 13.52 -5.90
N MET A 47 3.34 12.77 -6.31
CA MET A 47 3.30 12.11 -7.61
C MET A 47 3.44 13.07 -8.79
N ASN A 48 2.80 14.25 -8.73
CA ASN A 48 2.93 15.25 -9.79
C ASN A 48 4.28 15.97 -9.78
N ASP A 49 4.86 16.18 -8.59
CA ASP A 49 6.10 16.95 -8.43
C ASP A 49 7.35 16.07 -8.71
N ASP A 50 7.36 14.82 -8.23
CA ASP A 50 8.52 13.92 -8.26
C ASP A 50 8.10 12.42 -8.26
N PRO A 51 7.63 11.87 -9.39
CA PRO A 51 7.21 10.46 -9.49
C PRO A 51 8.35 9.47 -9.25
N ASP A 52 9.57 9.80 -9.68
CA ASP A 52 10.72 8.90 -9.64
C ASP A 52 11.13 8.56 -8.20
N ASN A 53 10.76 9.42 -7.24
CA ASN A 53 11.02 9.23 -5.83
C ASN A 53 9.91 8.43 -5.10
N VAL A 54 8.81 8.09 -5.77
CA VAL A 54 7.74 7.29 -5.18
C VAL A 54 8.04 5.81 -5.35
N SER A 55 8.17 5.11 -4.22
CA SER A 55 8.49 3.68 -4.21
C SER A 55 7.22 2.83 -4.15
N PHE A 56 6.32 3.16 -3.23
CA PHE A 56 5.18 2.30 -2.90
C PHE A 56 3.95 3.12 -2.52
N CYS A 57 2.77 2.67 -2.98
CA CYS A 57 1.49 3.31 -2.76
C CYS A 57 0.49 2.37 -2.09
N LEU A 58 -0.30 2.91 -1.17
CA LEU A 58 -1.35 2.18 -0.48
C LEU A 58 -2.64 2.98 -0.51
N LEU A 59 -3.71 2.33 -0.95
CA LEU A 59 -5.06 2.88 -0.94
C LEU A 59 -5.89 2.18 0.13
N ALA A 60 -6.53 2.96 0.99
CA ALA A 60 -7.43 2.46 2.01
C ALA A 60 -8.84 3.01 1.80
N THR A 61 -9.79 2.10 1.74
CA THR A 61 -11.21 2.40 1.60
C THR A 61 -11.94 1.78 2.78
N ASP A 62 -12.96 2.46 3.29
CA ASP A 62 -14.03 1.75 3.97
C ASP A 62 -15.04 1.29 2.91
N ASP A 63 -15.70 0.16 3.16
CA ASP A 63 -16.60 -0.46 2.19
C ASP A 63 -17.91 0.32 1.99
N PHE A 64 -18.11 1.45 2.67
CA PHE A 64 -19.45 2.02 2.83
C PHE A 64 -19.61 3.52 2.56
N GLU A 65 -18.59 4.39 2.64
CA GLU A 65 -18.82 5.85 2.52
C GLU A 65 -17.69 6.64 1.82
N CYS A 66 -17.18 6.15 0.68
CA CYS A 66 -16.37 7.04 -0.18
C CYS A 66 -17.25 7.87 -1.11
N ASP A 67 -17.19 9.19 -0.97
CA ASP A 67 -17.77 10.12 -1.95
C ASP A 67 -17.20 9.90 -3.36
N ILE A 68 -18.00 10.21 -4.39
CA ILE A 68 -17.61 10.05 -5.80
C ILE A 68 -16.26 10.73 -6.10
N ALA A 69 -16.00 11.89 -5.48
CA ALA A 69 -14.74 12.59 -5.63
C ALA A 69 -13.54 11.75 -5.17
N LEU A 70 -13.67 11.05 -4.04
CA LEU A 70 -12.61 10.20 -3.51
C LEU A 70 -12.37 8.98 -4.41
N GLN A 71 -13.44 8.39 -4.95
CA GLN A 71 -13.34 7.29 -5.92
C GLN A 71 -12.66 7.71 -7.23
N ILE A 72 -12.91 8.94 -7.69
CA ILE A 72 -12.19 9.51 -8.83
C ILE A 72 -10.69 9.61 -8.52
N HIS A 73 -10.31 10.13 -7.35
CA HIS A 73 -8.90 10.25 -6.98
C HIS A 73 -8.21 8.88 -6.88
N PHE A 74 -8.87 7.87 -6.31
CA PHE A 74 -8.33 6.50 -6.31
C PHE A 74 -8.08 5.97 -7.71
N THR A 75 -9.02 6.21 -8.63
CA THR A 75 -8.86 5.80 -10.03
C THR A 75 -7.66 6.51 -10.67
N LEU A 76 -7.50 7.81 -10.44
CA LEU A 76 -6.38 8.60 -10.95
C LEU A 76 -5.03 8.13 -10.39
N ILE A 77 -4.95 7.91 -9.07
CA ILE A 77 -3.75 7.41 -8.41
C ILE A 77 -3.39 6.01 -8.91
N GLN A 78 -4.37 5.12 -9.07
CA GLN A 78 -4.14 3.78 -9.63
C GLN A 78 -3.57 3.83 -11.04
N ALA A 79 -4.15 4.67 -11.92
CA ALA A 79 -3.65 4.86 -13.26
C ALA A 79 -2.21 5.40 -13.24
N PHE A 80 -1.94 6.39 -12.39
CA PHE A 80 -0.61 6.97 -12.23
C PHE A 80 0.43 5.93 -11.79
N CYS A 81 0.12 5.14 -10.75
CA CYS A 81 1.02 4.11 -10.26
C CYS A 81 1.27 3.04 -11.32
N PHE A 82 0.26 2.70 -12.12
CA PHE A 82 0.40 1.75 -13.21
C PHE A 82 1.33 2.29 -14.31
N ASP A 83 1.14 3.53 -14.75
CA ASP A 83 1.93 4.13 -15.83
C ASP A 83 3.40 4.36 -15.45
N ASN A 84 3.70 4.53 -14.15
CA ASN A 84 5.05 4.77 -13.63
C ASN A 84 5.66 3.54 -12.92
N ASP A 85 5.08 2.34 -13.09
CA ASP A 85 5.54 1.09 -12.47
C ASP A 85 5.66 1.12 -10.92
N ILE A 86 4.95 2.02 -10.25
CA ILE A 86 4.90 2.13 -8.79
C ILE A 86 4.09 0.95 -8.23
N SER A 87 4.66 0.24 -7.26
CA SER A 87 3.95 -0.83 -6.55
C SER A 87 2.78 -0.26 -5.74
N ILE A 88 1.58 -0.80 -5.93
CA ILE A 88 0.36 -0.32 -5.30
C ILE A 88 -0.45 -1.46 -4.69
N VAL A 89 -0.99 -1.26 -3.48
CA VAL A 89 -1.86 -2.24 -2.80
C VAL A 89 -3.11 -1.59 -2.22
N ARG A 90 -4.16 -2.40 -2.01
CA ARG A 90 -5.38 -2.00 -1.31
C ARG A 90 -5.40 -2.57 0.11
N VAL A 91 -5.90 -1.78 1.06
CA VAL A 91 -6.16 -2.22 2.44
C VAL A 91 -7.60 -1.89 2.83
N ASN A 92 -8.30 -2.85 3.42
CA ASN A 92 -9.72 -2.71 3.78
C ASN A 92 -9.96 -2.21 5.22
N ASP A 93 -8.90 -2.04 6.02
CA ASP A 93 -9.00 -1.57 7.40
C ASP A 93 -8.34 -0.18 7.58
N LEU A 94 -9.09 0.84 7.20
CA LEU A 94 -8.70 2.25 7.34
C LEU A 94 -8.40 2.62 8.81
N LYS A 95 -9.15 2.07 9.76
CA LYS A 95 -8.95 2.34 11.20
C LYS A 95 -7.61 1.83 11.69
N ARG A 96 -7.22 0.61 11.29
CA ARG A 96 -5.90 0.04 11.61
C ARG A 96 -4.78 0.80 10.94
N LEU A 97 -4.96 1.17 9.67
CA LEU A 97 -3.97 1.97 8.97
C LEU A 97 -3.73 3.30 9.69
N ASN A 98 -4.80 4.05 10.00
CA ASN A 98 -4.75 5.30 10.76
C ASN A 98 -4.01 5.14 12.09
N ALA A 99 -4.26 4.03 12.81
CA ALA A 99 -3.58 3.73 14.07
C ALA A 99 -2.07 3.48 13.89
N LEU A 100 -1.66 2.90 12.76
CA LEU A 100 -0.27 2.56 12.44
C LEU A 100 0.52 3.78 11.96
N VAL A 101 -0.01 4.51 10.98
CA VAL A 101 0.61 5.75 10.47
C VAL A 101 0.56 6.87 11.50
N GLY A 102 -0.27 6.74 12.55
CA GLY A 102 -0.33 7.66 13.68
C GLY A 102 -1.08 8.94 13.36
N ALA A 103 -2.07 8.86 12.48
CA ALA A 103 -3.05 9.92 12.21
C ALA A 103 -4.03 10.11 13.38
N LYS A 104 -3.55 10.04 14.63
CA LYS A 104 -4.37 10.30 15.83
C LYS A 104 -4.61 11.80 15.95
N GLY A 105 -5.65 12.28 15.29
CA GLY A 105 -6.17 13.64 15.45
C GLY A 105 -5.93 14.59 14.29
N GLN A 106 -5.53 14.10 13.11
CA GLN A 106 -5.63 14.89 11.88
C GLN A 106 -7.03 14.68 11.28
N LEU A 107 -7.61 15.77 10.78
CA LEU A 107 -9.01 15.88 10.35
C LEU A 107 -9.31 15.06 9.07
N GLU A 108 -8.33 14.36 8.52
CA GLU A 108 -8.37 13.68 7.24
C GLU A 108 -7.94 12.21 7.39
N ASP A 109 -8.77 11.31 6.89
CA ASP A 109 -8.53 9.88 6.89
C ASP A 109 -7.35 9.50 5.97
N ALA A 110 -6.54 8.51 6.38
CA ALA A 110 -5.42 7.98 5.61
C ALA A 110 -5.86 7.11 4.41
N HIS A 111 -6.69 7.68 3.53
CA HIS A 111 -7.21 7.01 2.33
C HIS A 111 -6.11 6.71 1.30
N CYS A 112 -5.01 7.45 1.33
CA CYS A 112 -3.82 7.18 0.53
C CYS A 112 -2.58 7.36 1.39
N VAL A 113 -1.61 6.47 1.22
CA VAL A 113 -0.30 6.55 1.87
C VAL A 113 0.78 6.25 0.84
N LEU A 114 1.79 7.10 0.77
CA LEU A 114 2.98 6.90 -0.06
C LEU A 114 4.22 6.69 0.78
N ILE A 115 5.06 5.77 0.33
CA ILE A 115 6.43 5.59 0.79
C ILE A 115 7.35 6.07 -0.34
N THR A 116 8.20 7.05 -0.04
CA THR A 116 9.24 7.54 -0.94
C THR A 116 10.52 6.73 -0.81
N ASN A 117 11.37 6.77 -1.83
CA ASN A 117 12.63 6.05 -1.86
C ASN A 117 13.52 6.49 -0.66
N PRO A 118 14.33 5.57 -0.11
CA PRO A 118 15.35 5.92 0.86
C PRO A 118 16.33 6.93 0.25
N ALA A 119 17.01 7.71 1.09
CA ALA A 119 18.11 8.57 0.63
C ALA A 119 19.20 7.72 -0.05
N GLU A 120 19.95 8.30 -1.01
CA GLU A 120 20.88 7.59 -1.91
C GLU A 120 21.91 6.66 -1.21
N ASP A 121 22.18 6.86 0.09
CA ASP A 121 23.12 6.07 0.89
C ASP A 121 22.46 5.09 1.88
N SER A 122 21.13 4.95 1.83
CA SER A 122 20.38 4.11 2.76
C SER A 122 20.01 2.77 2.11
N TRP A 123 19.99 1.74 2.93
CA TRP A 123 19.65 0.38 2.51
C TRP A 123 18.14 0.27 2.27
N GLU A 124 17.76 -0.48 1.23
CA GLU A 124 16.36 -0.80 1.00
C GLU A 124 15.79 -1.63 2.15
N ASP A 125 14.57 -1.29 2.58
CA ASP A 125 13.88 -1.98 3.63
C ASP A 125 13.46 -3.40 3.16
N PRO A 126 13.94 -4.49 3.80
CA PRO A 126 13.58 -5.86 3.40
C PRO A 126 12.07 -6.12 3.41
N ALA A 127 11.33 -5.42 4.27
CA ALA A 127 9.88 -5.54 4.32
C ALA A 127 9.24 -4.90 3.08
N LEU A 128 9.81 -3.79 2.58
CA LEU A 128 9.36 -3.11 1.37
C LEU A 128 9.72 -3.91 0.10
N GLU A 129 10.94 -4.45 0.02
CA GLU A 129 11.36 -5.36 -1.06
C GLU A 129 10.38 -6.54 -1.23
N LYS A 130 10.00 -7.15 -0.10
CA LYS A 130 9.03 -8.26 -0.11
C LYS A 130 7.65 -7.82 -0.63
N LEU A 131 7.23 -6.59 -0.38
CA LEU A 131 5.95 -6.07 -0.90
C LEU A 131 6.03 -5.79 -2.41
N HIS A 132 7.19 -5.36 -2.93
CA HIS A 132 7.41 -5.22 -4.36
C HIS A 132 7.29 -6.58 -5.07
N LEU A 133 7.94 -7.62 -4.52
CA LEU A 133 7.84 -8.99 -5.04
C LEU A 133 6.41 -9.52 -4.98
N PHE A 134 5.66 -9.21 -3.90
CA PHE A 134 4.24 -9.55 -3.81
C PHE A 134 3.42 -8.89 -4.92
N CYS A 135 3.63 -7.59 -5.18
CA CYS A 135 2.94 -6.88 -6.25
C CYS A 135 3.30 -7.47 -7.63
N GLU A 136 4.57 -7.80 -7.87
CA GLU A 136 5.02 -8.42 -9.11
C GLU A 136 4.39 -9.82 -9.31
N GLU A 137 4.36 -10.65 -8.26
CA GLU A 137 3.70 -11.95 -8.31
C GLU A 137 2.20 -11.79 -8.62
N SER A 138 1.50 -10.86 -7.96
CA SER A 138 0.08 -10.57 -8.22
C SER A 138 -0.18 -10.09 -9.65
N ARG A 139 0.68 -9.24 -10.22
CA ARG A 139 0.58 -8.80 -11.62
C ARG A 139 0.63 -9.98 -12.60
N SER A 140 1.42 -11.03 -12.29
CA SER A 140 1.47 -12.26 -13.12
C SER A 140 0.13 -13.00 -13.19
N TYR A 141 -0.76 -12.76 -12.23
CA TYR A 141 -2.13 -13.30 -12.18
C TYR A 141 -3.20 -12.30 -12.65
N ASN A 142 -2.81 -11.18 -13.27
CA ASN A 142 -3.69 -10.06 -13.66
C ASN A 142 -4.37 -9.36 -12.46
N GLU A 143 -3.78 -9.46 -11.27
CA GLU A 143 -4.21 -8.72 -10.08
C GLU A 143 -3.34 -7.47 -9.94
N TRP A 144 -3.80 -6.36 -10.53
CA TRP A 144 -3.01 -5.12 -10.65
C TRP A 144 -2.91 -4.30 -9.37
N VAL A 145 -3.92 -4.41 -8.50
CA VAL A 145 -3.97 -3.73 -7.19
C VAL A 145 -4.34 -4.79 -6.16
N PRO A 146 -3.37 -5.61 -5.72
CA PRO A 146 -3.64 -6.68 -4.77
C PRO A 146 -4.04 -6.15 -3.41
N GLU A 147 -4.85 -6.93 -2.71
CA GLU A 147 -5.38 -6.58 -1.41
C GLU A 147 -4.55 -7.20 -0.28
N ILE A 148 -4.23 -6.40 0.74
CA ILE A 148 -3.52 -6.83 1.95
C ILE A 148 -4.39 -6.55 3.19
N THR A 149 -4.52 -7.57 4.03
CA THR A 149 -5.13 -7.42 5.36
C THR A 149 -4.07 -7.12 6.41
N LEU A 150 -4.20 -5.99 7.12
CA LEU A 150 -3.32 -5.65 8.24
C LEU A 150 -3.53 -6.63 9.41
N PRO A 151 -2.45 -7.09 10.07
CA PRO A 151 -2.52 -8.10 11.13
C PRO A 151 -3.34 -7.61 12.33
N GLU A 152 -3.99 -8.55 13.03
CA GLU A 152 -4.59 -8.28 14.35
C GLU A 152 -3.49 -8.06 15.38
N ARG A 153 -3.74 -7.16 16.33
CA ARG A 153 -2.77 -6.76 17.33
C ARG A 153 -2.68 -7.77 18.47
#